data_AF-A0A1V5L516-F1
#
_entry.id   AF-A0A1V5L516-F1
#
_cell.length_a   1.000
_cell.length_b   1.000
_cell.length_c   1.000
_cell.angle_alpha   90.00
_cell.angle_beta   90.00
_cell.angle_gamma   90.00
#
_symmetry.space_group_name_H-M   'P 1'
#
loop_
_entity.id
_entity.type
_entity.pdbx_description
1 polymer ?
#
loop_
_entity_poly.entity_id
_entity_poly.type
_entity_poly.pdbx_seq_one_letter_code
_entity_poly.pdbx_strand_id
1 'polypeptide(L)' 'MGITPRLQVAGGGADANILNERGLPTVNLTTGMWGIHSAGESLALRDLVKLTELVMEVVRLAPGFVSRRGRKAG' A
#
# COMPACT_ATOMS: atom_id res chain seq x y z
N MET A 1 -11.54 -5.40 7.94
CA MET A 1 -10.43 -4.47 8.23
C MET A 1 -10.83 -3.26 9.07
N GLY A 2 -12.06 -2.73 8.97
CA GLY A 2 -12.53 -1.63 9.86
C GLY A 2 -11.75 -0.31 9.68
N ILE A 3 -11.18 -0.10 8.49
CA ILE A 3 -10.40 1.09 8.12
C ILE A 3 -11.30 1.98 7.25
N THR A 4 -11.36 3.27 7.56
CA THR A 4 -12.05 4.26 6.72
C THR A 4 -11.01 4.93 5.81
N PRO A 5 -11.12 4.84 4.48
CA PRO A 5 -10.16 5.47 3.58
C PRO A 5 -10.25 7.00 3.67
N ARG A 6 -9.10 7.66 3.58
CA ARG A 6 -9.03 9.12 3.50
C ARG A 6 -8.16 9.49 2.30
N LEU A 7 -8.77 10.20 1.36
CA LEU A 7 -8.03 10.81 0.26
C LEU A 7 -7.32 12.05 0.79
N GLN A 8 -6.02 12.13 0.53
CA GLN A 8 -5.18 13.25 0.90
C GLN A 8 -4.27 13.60 -0.26
N VAL A 9 -4.04 14.90 -0.44
CA VAL A 9 -3.02 15.40 -1.35
C VAL A 9 -1.72 15.48 -0.57
N ALA A 10 -0.69 14.77 -1.04
CA ALA A 10 0.66 14.92 -0.50
C ALA A 10 1.27 16.23 -1.02
N GLY A 11 2.03 16.93 -0.18
CA GLY A 11 2.64 18.22 -0.54
C GLY A 11 3.90 18.13 -1.41
N GLY A 12 4.39 16.93 -1.73
CA GLY A 12 5.64 16.70 -2.47
C GLY A 12 5.49 15.66 -3.59
N GLY A 13 6.57 15.46 -4.35
CA GLY A 13 6.62 14.46 -5.42
C GLY A 13 6.80 13.03 -4.91
N ALA A 14 6.30 12.07 -5.68
CA ALA A 14 6.41 10.63 -5.45
C ALA A 14 6.54 9.89 -6.79
N ASP A 15 6.97 8.63 -6.76
CA ASP A 15 7.00 7.76 -7.95
C ASP A 15 5.64 7.68 -8.65
N ALA A 16 4.55 7.74 -7.87
CA ALA A 16 3.19 7.81 -8.39
C ALA A 16 2.98 8.98 -9.37
N ASN A 17 3.64 10.12 -9.19
CA ASN A 17 3.54 11.23 -10.15
C ASN A 17 4.10 10.83 -11.51
N ILE A 18 5.32 10.29 -11.53
CA ILE A 18 5.99 9.85 -12.77
C ILE A 18 5.21 8.71 -13.46
N LEU A 19 4.66 7.78 -12.68
CA LEU A 19 3.83 6.69 -13.23
C LEU A 19 2.53 7.21 -13.83
N ASN A 20 1.85 8.15 -13.16
CA ASN A 20 0.65 8.79 -13.68
C ASN A 20 0.95 9.59 -14.96
N GLU A 21 2.07 10.34 -15.01
CA GLU A 21 2.52 11.06 -16.22
C GLU A 21 2.76 10.11 -17.41
N ARG A 22 3.15 8.86 -17.14
CA ARG A 22 3.32 7.81 -18.16
C ARG A 22 2.02 7.06 -18.50
N GLY A 23 0.88 7.50 -17.98
CA GLY A 23 -0.42 6.90 -18.26
C GLY A 23 -0.73 5.63 -17.45
N LEU A 24 0.01 5.37 -16.36
CA LEU A 24 -0.29 4.28 -15.43
C LEU A 24 -0.99 4.84 -14.18
N PRO A 25 -2.32 4.65 -14.03
CA PRO A 25 -3.06 5.16 -12.87
C PRO A 25 -2.51 4.60 -11.57
N THR A 26 -1.95 5.48 -10.73
CA THR A 26 -1.20 5.10 -9.54
C THR A 26 -1.55 6.00 -8.36
N VAL A 27 -1.72 5.41 -7.18
CA VAL A 27 -1.94 6.13 -5.91
C VAL A 27 -0.96 5.65 -4.86
N ASN A 28 -0.60 6.54 -3.94
CA ASN A 28 0.20 6.18 -2.77
C ASN A 28 -0.71 5.61 -1.66
N LEU A 29 -0.23 4.58 -0.97
CA LEU A 29 -0.82 4.09 0.28
C LEU A 29 0.11 4.47 1.43
N THR A 30 -0.42 5.16 2.43
CA THR A 30 0.35 5.51 3.63
C THR A 30 0.51 4.30 4.56
N THR A 31 1.65 4.23 5.22
CA THR A 31 2.00 3.28 6.28
C THR A 31 1.56 3.75 7.67
N GLY A 32 1.07 4.99 7.81
CA GLY A 32 0.74 5.60 9.10
C GLY A 32 1.95 6.12 9.88
N MET A 33 3.04 6.43 9.17
CA MET A 33 4.27 6.98 9.77
C MET A 33 4.07 8.38 10.37
N TRP A 34 4.84 8.67 11.42
CA TRP A 34 4.92 9.95 12.10
C TRP A 34 6.37 10.46 12.09
N GLY A 35 6.54 11.76 11.88
CA GLY A 35 7.86 12.40 11.92
C GLY A 35 8.81 11.92 10.82
N ILE A 36 8.29 11.68 9.61
CA ILE A 36 9.10 11.25 8.45
C ILE A 36 10.28 12.20 8.22
N HIS A 37 11.44 11.65 7.88
CA HIS A 37 12.69 12.41 7.70
C HIS A 37 13.24 13.04 8.99
N SER A 38 12.94 12.46 10.14
CA SER A 38 13.51 12.88 11.43
C SER A 38 14.10 11.69 12.20
N ALA A 39 14.96 11.97 13.18
CA ALA A 39 15.48 10.93 14.07
C ALA A 39 14.39 10.25 14.92
N GLY A 40 13.23 10.88 15.08
CA GLY A 40 12.08 10.34 15.81
C GLY A 40 11.04 9.66 14.90
N GLU A 41 11.41 9.34 13.66
CA GLU A 41 10.53 8.66 12.73
C GLU A 41 10.03 7.33 13.30
N SER A 42 8.71 7.15 13.29
CA SER A 42 8.07 5.98 13.90
C SER A 42 6.73 5.65 13.24
N LEU A 43 6.26 4.43 13.47
CA LEU A 43 4.92 3.97 13.08
C LEU A 43 4.43 2.92 14.08
N ALA A 44 3.11 2.76 14.20
CA ALA A 44 2.58 1.71 15.05
C ALA A 44 2.58 0.37 14.31
N LEU A 45 3.08 -0.70 14.94
CA LEU A 45 3.12 -2.05 14.35
C LEU A 45 1.76 -2.51 13.84
N ARG A 46 0.68 -2.17 14.58
CA ARG A 46 -0.70 -2.47 14.18
C ARG A 46 -1.08 -1.88 12.81
N ASP A 47 -0.55 -0.70 12.47
CA ASP A 47 -0.87 -0.01 11.23
C ASP A 47 -0.10 -0.63 10.07
N LEU A 48 1.14 -1.10 10.30
CA LEU A 48 1.89 -1.89 9.32
C LEU A 48 1.23 -3.25 9.02
N VAL A 49 0.74 -3.95 10.06
CA VAL A 49 -0.01 -5.21 9.89
C VAL A 49 -1.27 -4.96 9.05
N LYS A 50 -2.06 -3.94 9.39
CA LYS A 50 -3.26 -3.56 8.63
C LYS A 50 -2.95 -3.14 7.19
N LEU A 51 -1.87 -2.41 6.95
CA LEU A 51 -1.44 -2.08 5.60
C LEU A 51 -1.10 -3.35 4.81
N THR A 52 -0.42 -4.31 5.43
CA THR A 52 -0.08 -5.58 4.80
C THR A 52 -1.34 -6.37 4.44
N GLU A 53 -2.31 -6.44 5.35
CA GLU A 53 -3.62 -7.04 5.08
C GLU A 53 -4.31 -6.35 3.90
N LEU A 54 -4.33 -5.01 3.87
CA LEU A 54 -4.90 -4.23 2.77
C LEU A 54 -4.21 -4.53 1.43
N VAL A 55 -2.88 -4.54 1.39
CA VAL A 55 -2.11 -4.85 0.16
C VAL A 55 -2.43 -6.26 -0.32
N MET A 56 -2.52 -7.22 0.58
CA MET A 56 -2.88 -8.60 0.24
C MET A 56 -4.31 -8.69 -0.32
N GLU A 57 -5.27 -7.96 0.23
CA GLU A 57 -6.63 -7.90 -0.31
C GLU A 57 -6.68 -7.23 -1.69
N VAL A 58 -5.94 -6.13 -1.89
CA VAL A 58 -5.84 -5.48 -3.21
C VAL A 58 -5.29 -6.45 -4.25
N VAL A 59 -4.24 -7.21 -3.93
CA VAL A 59 -3.67 -8.22 -4.82
C VAL A 59 -4.67 -9.35 -5.11
N ARG A 60 -5.43 -9.81 -4.11
CA ARG A 60 -6.45 -10.86 -4.31
C ARG A 60 -7.60 -10.41 -5.19
N LEU A 61 -7.99 -9.14 -5.10
CA LEU A 61 -9.05 -8.53 -5.89
C LEU A 61 -8.57 -8.09 -7.29
N ALA A 62 -7.26 -8.09 -7.54
CA ALA A 62 -6.71 -7.70 -8.83
C ALA A 62 -7.18 -8.65 -9.94
N PRO A 63 -7.58 -8.13 -11.11
CA PRO A 63 -7.95 -8.97 -12.25
C PRO A 63 -6.85 -9.96 -12.62
N GLY A 64 -7.23 -11.23 -12.81
CA GLY A 64 -6.29 -12.29 -13.18
C GLY A 64 -5.44 -12.83 -12.03
N PHE A 65 -5.66 -12.41 -10.78
CA PHE A 65 -5.03 -13.05 -9.64
C PHE A 65 -5.51 -14.51 -9.51
N VAL A 66 -4.56 -15.45 -9.57
CA VAL A 66 -4.80 -16.87 -9.32
C VAL A 66 -4.00 -17.28 -8.09
N SER A 67 -4.69 -17.79 -7.06
CA SER A 67 -4.03 -18.28 -5.86
C SER A 67 -3.17 -19.50 -6.20
N ARG A 68 -1.87 -19.45 -5.91
CA ARG A 68 -0.95 -20.59 -6.11
C ARG A 68 -1.08 -21.70 -5.05
N ARG A 69 -2.13 -21.69 -4.21
CA ARG A 69 -2.35 -22.77 -3.22
C ARG A 69 -2.77 -24.05 -3.93
N GLY A 70 -1.80 -24.93 -4.22
CA GLY A 70 -2.10 -26.24 -4.81
C GLY A 70 -0.94 -27.06 -5.39
N ARG A 71 0.29 -26.52 -5.52
CA ARG A 71 1.44 -27.40 -5.82
C ARG A 71 1.87 -28.13 -4.55
N LYS A 72 1.21 -29.24 -4.23
CA LYS A 72 1.91 -30.31 -3.50
C LYS A 72 3.10 -30.71 -4.37
N ALA A 73 4.30 -30.63 -3.82
CA ALA A 73 5.46 -31.27 -4.42
C ALA A 73 5.13 -32.76 -4.57
N GLY A 74 5.07 -33.23 -5.82
CA GLY A 74 5.20 -34.64 -6.14
C GLY A 74 6.67 -35.02 -6.19
#